data_AF-A0A2E4Y8B9-F1
#
_entry.id   AF-A0A2E4Y8B9-F1
#
_cell.length_a   1.000
_cell.length_b   1.000
_cell.length_c   1.000
_cell.angle_alpha   90.00
_cell.angle_beta   90.00
_cell.angle_gamma   90.00
#
_symmetry.space_group_name_H-M   'P 1'
#
loop_
_entity.id
_entity.type
_entity.pdbx_description
1 polymer ?
#
loop_
_entity_poly.entity_id
_entity_poly.type
_entity_poly.pdbx_seq_one_letter_code
_entity_poly.pdbx_strand_id
1 'polypeptide(L)'
;MAKIILAFFLLGYSLCSWSAPEKGVPTENNEFGFSKVKEHIIKIKTLEPAQYLSNIDSFRKSIDRFVRYKRRVCNGEFSSLVLENGETVKGQKERLTEEEKMICFRELKSIQEEFIKNMFEARVKFLDHLHQKQVLDLKKAKEELLKSLDKTFRRVLLKTKRRHKRKRVTPL
;
A
#
# COMPACT_ATOMS: atom_id res chain seq x y z
N MET A 1 -46.75 16.90 8.69
CA MET A 1 -45.32 17.18 8.51
C MET A 1 -44.59 15.88 8.17
N ALA A 2 -44.59 15.48 6.89
CA ALA A 2 -43.91 14.26 6.43
C ALA A 2 -43.81 14.24 4.89
N LYS A 3 -43.01 15.13 4.27
CA LYS A 3 -42.76 15.08 2.79
C LYS A 3 -41.38 15.60 2.34
N ILE A 4 -40.35 15.71 3.19
CA ILE A 4 -39.06 16.30 2.78
C ILE A 4 -37.84 15.48 3.26
N ILE A 5 -37.84 14.15 3.07
CA ILE A 5 -36.64 13.32 3.38
C ILE A 5 -36.20 12.42 2.21
N LEU A 6 -36.96 12.30 1.14
CA LEU A 6 -36.68 11.32 0.07
C LEU A 6 -35.95 11.88 -1.17
N ALA A 7 -35.43 13.11 -1.14
CA ALA A 7 -34.75 13.72 -2.29
C ALA A 7 -33.21 13.70 -2.23
N PHE A 8 -32.59 13.26 -1.13
CA PHE A 8 -31.13 13.24 -1.00
C PHE A 8 -30.45 11.93 -1.43
N PHE A 9 -31.21 10.87 -1.69
CA PHE A 9 -30.65 9.55 -2.01
C PHE A 9 -30.53 9.23 -3.52
N LEU A 10 -30.98 10.13 -4.42
CA LEU A 10 -31.01 9.87 -5.87
C LEU A 10 -30.09 10.77 -6.72
N LEU A 11 -29.21 11.58 -6.09
CA LEU A 11 -28.23 12.42 -6.79
C LEU A 11 -26.77 12.09 -6.44
N GLY A 12 -26.50 10.88 -5.94
CA GLY A 12 -25.15 10.42 -5.56
C GLY A 12 -24.40 9.59 -6.61
N TYR A 13 -25.03 9.23 -7.73
CA TYR A 13 -24.44 8.35 -8.75
C TYR A 13 -24.28 9.08 -10.08
N SER A 14 -23.45 10.12 -10.12
CA SER A 14 -22.81 10.53 -11.37
C SER A 14 -21.62 11.44 -11.10
N LEU A 15 -20.53 11.17 -11.82
CA LEU A 15 -19.36 12.03 -12.02
C LEU A 15 -18.31 12.06 -10.91
N CYS A 16 -17.42 11.07 -10.94
CA CYS A 16 -15.98 11.34 -10.91
C CYS A 16 -15.19 10.22 -11.62
N SER A 17 -15.38 10.08 -12.93
CA SER A 17 -14.28 9.64 -13.80
C SER A 17 -13.46 10.87 -14.15
N TRP A 18 -12.71 11.39 -13.17
CA TRP A 18 -11.69 12.40 -13.43
C TRP A 18 -10.45 11.68 -13.99
N SER A 19 -10.45 11.39 -15.28
CA SER A 19 -9.23 11.06 -16.01
C SER A 19 -8.48 12.36 -16.27
N ALA A 20 -7.64 12.76 -15.30
CA ALA A 20 -6.74 13.89 -15.48
C ALA A 20 -5.81 13.61 -16.68
N PRO A 21 -5.65 14.54 -17.63
CA PRO A 21 -4.64 14.40 -18.66
C PRO A 21 -3.26 14.56 -18.02
N GLU A 22 -2.48 13.47 -17.97
CA GLU A 22 -1.09 13.51 -17.52
C GLU A 22 -0.27 14.39 -18.47
N LYS A 23 0.07 15.59 -17.98
CA LYS A 23 1.00 16.51 -18.61
C LYS A 23 2.41 15.90 -18.61
N GLY A 24 3.09 16.03 -19.75
CA GLY A 24 4.55 16.08 -19.85
C GLY A 24 5.26 14.75 -19.62
N VAL A 25 5.74 14.17 -20.72
CA VAL A 25 6.74 13.09 -20.69
C VAL A 25 7.99 13.63 -19.97
N PRO A 26 8.40 13.04 -18.82
CA PRO A 26 9.74 13.29 -18.31
C PRO A 26 10.70 12.65 -19.31
N THR A 27 11.55 13.45 -19.92
CA THR A 27 12.81 12.98 -20.52
C THR A 27 13.68 12.45 -19.38
N GLU A 28 13.41 11.21 -18.98
CA GLU A 28 14.07 10.55 -17.87
C GLU A 28 15.34 9.85 -18.36
N ASN A 29 16.45 10.29 -17.79
CA ASN A 29 17.78 9.72 -17.95
C ASN A 29 17.74 8.19 -17.73
N ASN A 30 18.49 7.48 -18.60
CA ASN A 30 18.54 6.03 -18.81
C ASN A 30 18.97 5.17 -17.60
N GLU A 31 18.27 5.24 -16.47
CA GLU A 31 18.62 4.47 -15.26
C GLU A 31 17.51 3.55 -14.73
N PHE A 32 16.43 3.33 -15.51
CA PHE A 32 15.39 2.35 -15.21
C PHE A 32 15.72 0.99 -15.85
N GLY A 33 16.73 0.33 -15.29
CA GLY A 33 17.12 -1.02 -15.67
C GLY A 33 16.11 -2.07 -15.18
N PHE A 34 15.91 -3.12 -15.98
CA PHE A 34 15.14 -4.31 -15.60
C PHE A 34 15.59 -4.91 -14.26
N SER A 35 16.89 -4.79 -13.94
CA SER A 35 17.49 -5.21 -12.66
C SER A 35 16.86 -4.51 -11.44
N LYS A 36 16.73 -3.18 -11.47
CA LYS A 36 16.16 -2.39 -10.35
C LYS A 36 14.70 -2.76 -10.09
N VAL A 37 13.95 -3.02 -11.14
CA VAL A 37 12.54 -3.44 -11.04
C VAL A 37 12.40 -4.82 -10.42
N LYS A 38 13.24 -5.76 -10.85
CA LYS A 38 13.27 -7.10 -10.26
C LYS A 38 13.66 -7.05 -8.79
N GLU A 39 14.61 -6.20 -8.42
CA GLU A 39 14.98 -5.97 -7.02
C GLU A 39 13.82 -5.41 -6.20
N HIS A 40 13.08 -4.44 -6.73
CA HIS A 40 11.86 -3.92 -6.09
C HIS A 40 10.79 -5.00 -5.90
N ILE A 41 10.58 -5.87 -6.89
CA ILE A 41 9.62 -6.97 -6.81
C ILE A 41 10.01 -7.98 -5.71
N ILE A 42 11.30 -8.28 -5.58
CA ILE A 42 11.83 -9.14 -4.51
C ILE A 42 11.66 -8.47 -3.15
N LYS A 43 11.96 -7.17 -3.05
CA LYS A 43 11.83 -6.38 -1.81
C LYS A 43 10.40 -6.34 -1.28
N ILE A 44 9.39 -6.29 -2.15
CA ILE A 44 7.98 -6.34 -1.75
C ILE A 44 7.66 -7.65 -1.01
N LYS A 45 8.20 -8.78 -1.50
CA LYS A 45 7.95 -10.10 -0.91
C LYS A 45 8.54 -10.24 0.50
N THR A 46 9.71 -9.63 0.72
CA THR A 46 10.45 -9.65 2.00
C THR A 46 10.11 -8.49 2.92
N LEU A 47 9.15 -7.65 2.55
CA LEU A 47 8.83 -6.43 3.29
C LEU A 47 8.26 -6.76 4.67
N GLU A 48 8.78 -6.07 5.69
CA GLU A 48 8.24 -6.19 7.04
C GLU A 48 6.83 -5.57 7.10
N PRO A 49 5.87 -6.21 7.78
CA PRO A 49 4.50 -5.69 7.92
C PRO A 49 4.45 -4.22 8.36
N ALA A 50 5.30 -3.81 9.30
CA ALA A 50 5.33 -2.44 9.82
C ALA A 50 5.68 -1.39 8.75
N GLN A 51 6.44 -1.76 7.73
CA GLN A 51 6.93 -0.87 6.68
C GLN A 51 6.07 -0.92 5.41
N TYR A 52 4.98 -1.70 5.42
CA TYR A 52 4.13 -1.88 4.23
C TYR A 52 3.57 -0.56 3.70
N LEU A 53 2.98 0.25 4.58
CA LEU A 53 2.31 1.50 4.19
C LEU A 53 3.29 2.56 3.67
N SER A 54 4.51 2.64 4.21
CA SER A 54 5.48 3.65 3.78
C SER A 54 6.07 3.36 2.40
N ASN A 55 6.19 2.08 2.05
CA ASN A 55 6.99 1.66 0.88
C ASN A 55 6.13 1.23 -0.30
N ILE A 56 4.86 0.84 -0.10
CA ILE A 56 4.06 0.28 -1.19
C ILE A 56 3.78 1.27 -2.33
N ASP A 57 3.58 2.55 -2.00
CA ASP A 57 3.27 3.57 -2.99
C ASP A 57 4.48 3.94 -3.84
N SER A 58 5.68 3.93 -3.26
CA SER A 58 6.92 4.16 -4.03
C SER A 58 7.17 2.98 -4.98
N PHE A 59 6.96 1.75 -4.53
CA PHE A 59 7.05 0.57 -5.39
C PHE A 59 6.03 0.61 -6.53
N ARG A 60 4.75 0.92 -6.25
CA ARG A 60 3.72 1.09 -7.29
C ARG A 60 4.15 2.10 -8.35
N LYS A 61 4.55 3.30 -7.95
CA LYS A 61 4.99 4.35 -8.87
C LYS A 61 6.18 3.90 -9.73
N SER A 62 7.16 3.21 -9.12
CA SER A 62 8.32 2.68 -9.83
C SER A 62 7.93 1.63 -10.88
N ILE A 63 7.05 0.70 -10.53
CA ILE A 63 6.61 -0.37 -11.43
C ILE A 63 5.72 0.18 -12.54
N ASP A 64 4.77 1.06 -12.22
CA ASP A 64 3.88 1.68 -13.20
C ASP A 64 4.68 2.46 -14.24
N ARG A 65 5.71 3.19 -13.81
CA ARG A 65 6.60 3.92 -14.72
C ARG A 65 7.36 2.97 -15.64
N PHE A 66 7.93 1.91 -15.09
CA PHE A 66 8.63 0.89 -15.88
C PHE A 66 7.72 0.22 -16.89
N VAL A 67 6.50 -0.15 -16.48
CA VAL A 67 5.50 -0.76 -17.35
C VAL A 67 5.14 0.18 -18.49
N ARG A 68 4.88 1.46 -18.21
CA ARG A 68 4.57 2.46 -19.24
C ARG A 68 5.73 2.65 -20.22
N TYR A 69 6.96 2.65 -19.72
CA TYR A 69 8.15 2.72 -20.56
C TYR A 69 8.28 1.47 -21.45
N LYS A 70 8.25 0.27 -20.87
CA LYS A 70 8.39 -0.99 -21.61
C LYS A 70 7.25 -1.24 -22.59
N ARG A 71 6.03 -0.81 -22.30
CA ARG A 71 4.91 -0.87 -23.26
C ARG A 71 5.23 -0.09 -24.53
N ARG A 72 5.79 1.12 -24.39
CA ARG A 72 6.22 1.95 -25.54
C ARG A 72 7.38 1.32 -26.32
N VAL A 73 8.31 0.66 -25.61
CA VAL A 73 9.37 -0.16 -26.23
C VAL A 73 8.78 -1.32 -27.03
N CYS A 74 7.88 -2.12 -26.44
CA CYS A 74 7.24 -3.23 -27.14
C CYS A 74 6.37 -2.75 -28.33
N ASN A 75 5.82 -1.53 -28.28
CA ASN A 75 5.11 -0.93 -29.41
C ASN A 75 6.03 -0.47 -30.56
N GLY A 76 7.36 -0.46 -30.35
CA GLY A 76 8.33 0.04 -31.34
C GLY A 76 8.39 1.56 -31.43
N GLU A 77 8.04 2.28 -30.36
CA GLU A 77 8.13 3.77 -30.31
C GLU A 77 9.57 4.27 -30.20
N PHE A 78 10.51 3.40 -29.81
CA PHE A 78 11.93 3.71 -29.73
C PHE A 78 12.67 3.00 -30.86
N SER A 79 13.30 3.79 -31.75
CA SER A 79 14.19 3.30 -32.81
C SER A 79 15.62 3.34 -32.29
N SER A 80 16.36 2.23 -32.36
CA SER A 80 17.82 2.29 -32.20
C SER A 80 18.41 3.05 -33.39
N LEU A 81 19.28 4.01 -33.12
CA LEU A 81 20.21 4.55 -34.11
C LEU A 81 21.45 3.68 -34.01
N VAL A 82 21.70 2.84 -35.01
CA VAL A 82 22.96 2.10 -35.10
C VAL A 82 24.00 3.05 -35.68
N LEU A 83 25.02 3.39 -34.90
CA LEU A 83 26.18 4.14 -35.37
C LEU A 83 27.18 3.13 -35.93
N GLU A 84 27.36 3.12 -37.24
CA GLU A 84 28.41 2.34 -37.90
C GLU A 84 29.48 3.31 -38.39
N ASN A 85 30.73 3.15 -37.95
CA ASN A 85 31.89 3.96 -38.36
C ASN A 85 31.76 5.49 -38.18
N GLY A 86 31.04 5.95 -37.14
CA GLY A 86 30.94 7.39 -36.82
C GLY A 86 30.02 8.19 -37.76
N GLU A 87 29.45 7.56 -38.78
CA GLU A 87 28.38 8.11 -39.58
C GLU A 87 27.03 7.56 -39.09
N THR A 88 26.03 8.44 -38.93
CA THR A 88 24.65 8.00 -38.74
C THR A 88 24.16 7.40 -40.06
N VAL A 89 24.51 6.14 -40.31
CA VAL A 89 23.76 5.35 -41.27
C VAL A 89 22.33 5.38 -40.74
N LYS A 90 21.38 5.88 -41.54
CA LYS A 90 19.95 5.66 -41.27
C LYS A 90 19.72 4.16 -41.41
N GLY A 91 20.17 3.39 -40.42
CA GLY A 91 19.88 1.99 -40.29
C GLY A 91 18.39 1.84 -40.45
N GLN A 92 17.98 0.92 -41.33
CA GLN A 92 16.57 0.62 -41.53
C GLN A 92 15.91 0.55 -40.16
N LYS A 93 14.83 1.31 -39.98
CA LYS A 93 14.02 1.28 -38.76
C LYS A 93 13.51 -0.14 -38.57
N GLU A 94 14.31 -1.02 -37.97
CA GLU A 94 13.86 -2.34 -37.56
C GLU A 94 12.97 -2.13 -36.34
N ARG A 95 11.70 -1.86 -36.65
CA ARG A 95 10.62 -2.09 -35.71
C ARG A 95 10.66 -3.56 -35.35
N LEU A 96 10.45 -3.87 -34.08
CA LEU A 96 10.26 -5.24 -33.60
C LEU A 96 9.29 -5.98 -34.54
N THR A 97 9.69 -7.18 -34.95
CA THR A 97 8.80 -8.12 -35.64
C THR A 97 7.61 -8.46 -34.74
N GLU A 98 6.51 -8.92 -35.33
CA GLU A 98 5.32 -9.29 -34.53
C GLU A 98 5.62 -10.39 -33.50
N GLU A 99 6.55 -11.30 -33.82
CA GLU A 99 7.02 -12.33 -32.89
C GLU A 99 7.77 -11.73 -31.69
N GLU A 100 8.71 -10.81 -31.95
CA GLU A 100 9.45 -10.11 -30.88
C GLU A 100 8.53 -9.24 -30.02
N LYS A 101 7.52 -8.59 -30.61
CA LYS A 101 6.50 -7.84 -29.86
C LYS A 101 5.74 -8.78 -28.92
N MET A 102 5.30 -9.94 -29.41
CA MET A 102 4.59 -10.91 -28.58
C MET A 102 5.45 -11.39 -27.40
N ILE A 103 6.74 -11.66 -27.62
CA ILE A 103 7.67 -12.05 -26.56
C ILE A 103 7.82 -10.90 -25.54
N CYS A 104 8.03 -9.66 -26.02
CA CYS A 104 8.15 -8.47 -25.18
C CYS A 104 6.90 -8.26 -24.29
N PHE A 105 5.70 -8.41 -24.85
CA PHE A 105 4.46 -8.31 -24.09
C PHE A 105 4.26 -9.45 -23.10
N ARG A 106 4.68 -10.67 -23.45
CA ARG A 106 4.63 -11.83 -22.54
C ARG A 106 5.54 -11.62 -21.33
N GLU A 107 6.76 -11.13 -21.54
CA GLU A 107 7.68 -10.77 -20.46
C GLU A 107 7.09 -9.66 -19.58
N LEU A 108 6.57 -8.59 -20.20
CA LEU A 108 5.95 -7.49 -19.47
C LEU A 108 4.77 -7.95 -18.60
N LYS A 109 3.93 -8.84 -19.14
CA LYS A 109 2.82 -9.47 -18.42
C LYS A 109 3.33 -10.28 -17.22
N SER A 110 4.35 -11.10 -17.40
CA SER A 110 4.91 -11.92 -16.32
C SER A 110 5.41 -11.07 -15.15
N ILE A 111 6.08 -9.93 -15.44
CA ILE A 111 6.54 -8.98 -14.42
C ILE A 111 5.36 -8.38 -13.65
N GLN A 112 4.30 -7.99 -14.37
CA GLN A 112 3.10 -7.43 -13.74
C GLN A 112 2.39 -8.45 -12.86
N GLU A 113 2.26 -9.69 -13.32
CA GLU A 113 1.67 -10.78 -12.54
C GLU A 113 2.48 -11.05 -11.27
N GLU A 114 3.81 -11.11 -11.36
CA GLU A 114 4.68 -11.31 -10.21
C GLU A 114 4.57 -10.15 -9.20
N PHE A 115 4.57 -8.90 -9.68
CA PHE A 115 4.36 -7.73 -8.83
C PHE A 115 3.01 -7.78 -8.12
N ILE A 116 1.92 -8.06 -8.84
CA ILE A 116 0.57 -8.14 -8.27
C ILE A 116 0.55 -9.23 -7.20
N LYS A 117 1.03 -10.43 -7.51
CA LYS A 117 1.07 -11.54 -6.56
C LYS A 117 1.81 -11.17 -5.28
N ASN A 118 3.05 -10.69 -5.40
CA ASN A 118 3.87 -10.32 -4.24
C ASN A 118 3.26 -9.17 -3.44
N MET A 119 2.61 -8.20 -4.10
CA MET A 119 1.92 -7.10 -3.43
C MET A 119 0.73 -7.57 -2.59
N PHE A 120 -0.07 -8.49 -3.12
CA PHE A 120 -1.19 -9.08 -2.37
C PHE A 120 -0.69 -9.94 -1.20
N GLU A 121 0.34 -10.76 -1.40
CA GLU A 121 0.96 -11.53 -0.31
C GLU A 121 1.47 -10.62 0.81
N ALA A 122 2.17 -9.53 0.47
CA ALA A 122 2.64 -8.55 1.45
C ALA A 122 1.48 -7.85 2.17
N ARG A 123 0.38 -7.57 1.46
CA ARG A 123 -0.82 -6.96 2.04
C ARG A 123 -1.49 -7.87 3.07
N VAL A 124 -1.59 -9.17 2.79
CA VAL A 124 -2.14 -10.15 3.73
C VAL A 124 -1.31 -10.16 5.02
N LYS A 125 0.01 -10.27 4.91
CA LYS A 125 0.92 -10.23 6.07
C LYS A 125 0.76 -8.95 6.90
N PHE A 126 0.58 -7.81 6.24
CA PHE A 126 0.32 -6.54 6.91
C PHE A 126 -1.00 -6.55 7.70
N LEU A 127 -2.08 -7.05 7.08
CA LEU A 127 -3.38 -7.13 7.73
C LEU A 127 -3.38 -8.10 8.92
N ASP A 128 -2.70 -9.24 8.79
CA ASP A 128 -2.55 -10.20 9.88
C ASP A 128 -1.81 -9.58 11.07
N HIS A 129 -0.70 -8.89 10.80
CA HIS A 129 0.05 -8.17 11.83
C HIS A 129 -0.79 -7.08 12.50
N LEU A 130 -1.57 -6.32 11.71
CA LEU A 130 -2.47 -5.28 12.24
C LEU A 130 -3.54 -5.90 13.15
N HIS A 131 -4.13 -7.02 12.73
CA HIS A 131 -5.14 -7.73 13.50
C HIS A 131 -4.57 -8.26 14.83
N GLN A 132 -3.39 -8.89 14.80
CA GLN A 132 -2.71 -9.37 15.99
C GLN A 132 -2.44 -8.24 17.00
N LYS A 133 -1.99 -7.08 16.51
CA LYS A 133 -1.78 -5.90 17.34
C LYS A 133 -3.08 -5.41 17.98
N GLN A 134 -4.16 -5.31 17.21
CA GLN A 134 -5.47 -4.88 17.71
C GLN A 134 -6.01 -5.84 18.79
N VAL A 135 -5.87 -7.15 18.61
CA VAL A 135 -6.29 -8.14 19.61
C VAL A 135 -5.47 -8.01 20.89
N LEU A 136 -4.17 -7.77 20.77
CA LEU A 136 -3.27 -7.57 21.91
C LEU A 136 -3.61 -6.28 22.68
N ASP A 137 -3.86 -5.19 21.97
CA ASP A 137 -4.27 -3.92 22.57
C ASP A 137 -5.63 -4.03 23.29
N LEU A 138 -6.58 -4.78 22.70
CA LEU A 138 -7.86 -5.08 23.33
C LEU A 138 -7.69 -5.87 24.65
N LYS A 139 -6.80 -6.87 24.67
CA LYS A 139 -6.50 -7.65 25.88
C LYS A 139 -5.89 -6.78 26.97
N LYS A 140 -4.95 -5.91 26.61
CA LYS A 140 -4.35 -4.94 27.55
C LYS A 140 -5.41 -4.01 28.13
N ALA A 141 -6.26 -3.42 27.28
CA ALA A 141 -7.35 -2.55 27.73
C ALA A 141 -8.30 -3.28 28.69
N LYS A 142 -8.67 -4.54 28.41
CA LYS A 142 -9.47 -5.37 29.32
C LYS A 142 -8.78 -5.53 30.68
N GLU A 143 -7.50 -5.90 30.71
CA GLU A 143 -6.76 -6.08 31.95
C GLU A 143 -6.63 -4.79 32.76
N GLU A 144 -6.39 -3.67 32.09
CA GLU A 144 -6.31 -2.35 32.72
C GLU A 144 -7.64 -1.96 33.36
N LEU A 145 -8.76 -2.20 32.66
CA LEU A 145 -10.11 -1.98 33.19
C LEU A 145 -10.37 -2.84 34.42
N LEU A 146 -10.07 -4.15 34.37
CA LEU A 146 -10.24 -5.05 35.53
C LEU A 146 -9.37 -4.62 36.71
N LYS A 147 -8.09 -4.26 36.48
CA LYS A 147 -7.19 -3.73 37.51
C LYS A 147 -7.72 -2.43 38.10
N SER A 148 -8.30 -1.54 37.29
CA SER A 148 -8.89 -0.28 37.75
C SER A 148 -10.14 -0.51 38.61
N LEU A 149 -10.96 -1.48 38.22
CA LEU A 149 -12.16 -1.90 38.94
C LEU A 149 -11.78 -2.45 40.32
N ASP A 150 -10.84 -3.39 40.37
CA ASP A 150 -10.33 -3.99 41.61
C ASP A 150 -9.75 -2.94 42.56
N LYS A 151 -8.94 -2.00 42.03
CA LYS A 151 -8.39 -0.90 42.82
C LYS A 151 -9.51 -0.04 43.44
N THR A 152 -10.58 0.20 42.70
CA THR A 152 -11.73 0.99 43.15
C THR A 152 -12.46 0.28 44.29
N PHE A 153 -12.80 -1.01 44.11
CA PHE A 153 -13.46 -1.80 45.15
C PHE A 153 -12.60 -1.96 46.41
N ARG A 154 -11.30 -2.25 46.26
CA ARG A 154 -10.35 -2.31 47.41
C ARG A 154 -10.30 -0.97 48.16
N ARG A 155 -10.28 0.16 47.45
CA ARG A 155 -10.28 1.50 48.08
C ARG A 155 -11.56 1.76 48.89
N VAL A 156 -12.72 1.36 48.37
CA VAL A 156 -14.01 1.47 49.08
C VAL A 156 -13.99 0.62 50.35
N LEU A 157 -13.59 -0.65 50.25
CA LEU A 157 -13.49 -1.56 51.40
C LEU A 157 -12.57 -1.01 52.52
N LEU A 158 -11.42 -0.43 52.15
CA LEU A 158 -10.50 0.19 53.09
C LEU A 158 -11.09 1.42 53.79
N LYS A 159 -11.83 2.28 53.06
CA LYS A 159 -12.51 3.44 53.65
C LYS A 159 -13.58 3.02 54.67
N THR A 160 -14.37 2.00 54.36
CA THR A 160 -15.41 1.48 55.26
C THR A 160 -14.81 0.91 56.55
N LYS A 161 -13.74 0.11 56.45
CA LYS A 161 -13.02 -0.41 57.63
C LYS A 161 -12.49 0.70 58.54
N ARG A 162 -11.90 1.77 57.97
CA ARG A 162 -11.39 2.92 58.74
C ARG A 162 -12.50 3.67 59.48
N ARG A 163 -13.66 3.89 58.84
CA ARG A 163 -14.83 4.51 59.50
C ARG A 163 -15.34 3.68 60.66
N HIS A 164 -15.40 2.37 60.51
CA HIS A 164 -15.89 1.49 61.57
C HIS A 164 -14.94 1.39 62.76
N LYS A 165 -13.62 1.44 62.52
CA LYS A 165 -12.60 1.52 63.59
C LYS A 165 -12.68 2.84 64.36
N ARG A 166 -12.86 3.98 63.67
CA ARG A 166 -13.01 5.30 64.33
C ARG A 166 -14.23 5.38 65.25
N LYS A 167 -15.38 4.84 64.83
CA LYS A 167 -16.59 4.80 65.69
C LYS A 167 -16.44 3.95 66.95
N ARG A 168 -15.47 3.01 66.98
CA ARG A 168 -15.21 2.14 68.13
C ARG A 168 -14.23 2.70 69.16
N VAL A 169 -13.55 3.82 68.85
CA VAL A 169 -12.44 4.36 69.68
C VAL A 169 -12.79 5.75 70.27
N THR A 170 -14.05 6.19 70.17
CA THR A 170 -14.55 7.34 70.92
C THR A 170 -15.25 6.85 72.20
N PRO A 171 -14.57 6.79 73.36
CA PRO A 171 -15.25 6.72 74.64
C PRO A 171 -15.88 8.07 74.94
N LEU A 172 -17.10 8.03 75.49
CA LEU A 172 -17.81 9.17 76.08
C LEU A 172 -17.07 9.68 77.31
#